data_AF-A0AAJ2H4P4-F1
#
_entry.id   AF-A0AAJ2H4P4-F1
#
_cell.length_a   1.000
_cell.length_b   1.000
_cell.length_c   1.000
_cell.angle_alpha   90.00
_cell.angle_beta   90.00
_cell.angle_gamma   90.00
#
_symmetry.space_group_name_H-M   'P 1'
#
loop_
_entity.id
_entity.type
_entity.pdbx_description
1 polymer ?
#
loop_
_entity_poly.entity_id
_entity_poly.type
_entity_poly.pdbx_seq_one_letter_code
_entity_poly.pdbx_strand_id
1 'polypeptide(L)'
;DGQLNQHLTHPKTKQFKTYLVQVDGVPNQQAIEQLKSGVALKDGLTLPAHARVISEPDWLWSRDPPIRYRANLPTSWLEIKICEGKNRQVRRMTAAVGLPTLRLIRTQIG
;
A
#
# COMPACT_ATOMS: atom_id res chain seq x y z
N ASP A 1 -20.47 -7.72 26.51
CA ASP A 1 -20.40 -7.17 25.13
C ASP A 1 -19.03 -7.29 24.45
N GLY A 2 -18.42 -8.49 24.46
CA GLY A 2 -17.10 -8.75 23.86
C GLY A 2 -17.11 -9.62 22.59
N GLN A 3 -18.27 -10.12 22.17
CA GLN A 3 -18.39 -11.12 21.10
C GLN A 3 -18.47 -10.52 19.68
N LEU A 4 -18.82 -9.25 19.53
CA LEU A 4 -18.91 -8.56 18.22
C LEU A 4 -17.55 -8.11 17.67
N ASN A 5 -16.52 -7.97 18.53
CA ASN A 5 -15.17 -7.54 18.11
C ASN A 5 -14.29 -8.67 17.57
N GLN A 6 -14.60 -9.94 17.84
CA GLN A 6 -13.75 -11.07 17.42
C GLN A 6 -13.97 -11.50 15.97
N HIS A 7 -15.15 -11.26 15.38
CA HIS A 7 -15.40 -11.65 13.98
C HIS A 7 -14.72 -10.74 12.94
N LEU A 8 -14.56 -9.45 13.23
CA LEU A 8 -13.87 -8.49 12.35
C LEU A 8 -12.34 -8.65 12.38
N THR A 9 -11.79 -9.26 13.44
CA THR A 9 -10.35 -9.39 13.67
C THR A 9 -9.82 -10.80 13.40
N HIS A 10 -10.68 -11.76 13.05
CA HIS A 10 -10.26 -13.13 12.80
C HIS A 10 -9.33 -13.23 11.56
N PRO A 11 -8.06 -13.67 11.73
CA PRO A 11 -7.05 -13.72 10.65
C PRO A 11 -7.36 -14.68 9.49
N LYS A 12 -8.47 -15.43 9.59
CA LYS A 12 -8.80 -16.54 8.68
C LYS A 12 -9.55 -16.11 7.42
N THR A 13 -10.04 -14.87 7.36
CA THR A 13 -10.66 -14.36 6.14
C THR A 13 -9.60 -13.64 5.31
N LYS A 14 -9.37 -14.10 4.07
CA LYS A 14 -8.47 -13.47 3.08
C LYS A 14 -9.06 -12.16 2.53
N GLN A 15 -9.67 -11.36 3.40
CA GLN A 15 -10.30 -10.09 3.05
C GLN A 15 -9.23 -9.10 2.61
N PHE A 16 -9.49 -8.47 1.48
CA PHE A 16 -8.59 -7.47 0.92
C PHE A 16 -8.69 -6.18 1.73
N LYS A 17 -7.54 -5.57 1.95
CA LYS A 17 -7.42 -4.25 2.55
C LYS A 17 -6.92 -3.31 1.45
N THR A 18 -7.69 -2.27 1.17
CA THR A 18 -7.34 -1.29 0.13
C THR A 18 -6.55 -0.14 0.74
N TYR A 19 -5.41 0.16 0.13
CA TYR A 19 -4.51 1.23 0.51
C TYR A 19 -4.29 2.18 -0.66
N LEU A 20 -4.34 3.48 -0.36
CA LEU A 20 -3.78 4.50 -1.23
C LEU A 20 -2.38 4.85 -0.74
N VAL A 21 -1.42 4.81 -1.64
CA VAL A 21 -0.01 4.93 -1.33
C VAL A 21 0.60 6.00 -2.21
N GLN A 22 1.08 7.08 -1.60
CA GLN A 22 1.92 8.04 -2.29
C GLN A 22 3.36 7.56 -2.19
N VAL A 23 4.03 7.45 -3.33
CA VAL A 23 5.43 7.00 -3.44
C VAL A 23 6.32 8.09 -4.01
N ASP A 24 7.60 8.04 -3.64
CA ASP A 24 8.67 8.83 -4.26
C ASP A 24 9.04 8.18 -5.60
N GLY A 25 8.90 8.91 -6.70
CA GLY A 25 9.14 8.44 -8.07
C GLY A 25 7.89 8.15 -8.91
N VAL A 26 8.12 7.66 -10.13
CA VAL A 26 7.09 7.26 -11.10
C VAL A 26 7.12 5.73 -11.28
N PRO A 27 6.02 5.02 -10.97
CA PRO A 27 5.92 3.58 -11.19
C PRO A 27 5.99 3.24 -12.68
N ASN A 28 6.86 2.30 -13.04
CA ASN A 28 6.87 1.69 -14.37
C ASN A 28 6.07 0.37 -14.38
N GLN A 29 5.81 -0.16 -15.57
CA GLN A 29 5.03 -1.39 -15.73
C GLN A 29 5.63 -2.58 -14.97
N GLN A 30 6.96 -2.69 -14.95
CA GLN A 30 7.67 -3.77 -14.25
C GLN A 30 7.45 -3.71 -12.73
N ALA A 31 7.54 -2.53 -12.12
CA ALA A 31 7.30 -2.35 -10.69
C ALA A 31 5.86 -2.70 -10.32
N ILE A 32 4.89 -2.30 -11.14
CA ILE A 32 3.48 -2.66 -10.95
C ILE A 32 3.28 -4.18 -11.05
N GLU A 33 3.91 -4.83 -12.03
CA GLU A 33 3.81 -6.28 -12.19
C GLU A 33 4.44 -7.04 -11.02
N GLN A 34 5.61 -6.61 -10.55
CA GLN A 34 6.25 -7.18 -9.35
C GLN A 34 5.37 -7.05 -8.11
N LEU A 35 4.73 -5.89 -7.90
CA LEU A 35 3.78 -5.71 -6.80
C LEU A 35 2.58 -6.66 -6.92
N LYS A 36 2.09 -6.91 -8.14
CA LYS A 36 0.96 -7.83 -8.39
C LYS A 36 1.33 -9.29 -8.19
N SER A 37 2.47 -9.73 -8.72
CA SER A 37 2.96 -11.11 -8.61
C SER A 37 3.40 -11.48 -7.18
N GLY A 38 3.77 -10.46 -6.40
CA GLY A 38 4.36 -10.61 -5.08
C GLY A 38 5.86 -10.32 -5.13
N VAL A 39 6.38 -9.79 -4.02
CA VAL A 39 7.76 -9.32 -3.88
C VAL A 39 8.46 -10.03 -2.74
N ALA A 40 9.74 -10.33 -2.92
CA ALA A 40 10.55 -10.96 -1.88
C ALA A 40 10.86 -9.92 -0.79
N LEU A 41 10.41 -10.20 0.44
CA LEU A 41 10.74 -9.42 1.63
C LEU A 41 11.61 -10.26 2.58
N LYS A 42 12.17 -9.62 3.62
CA LYS A 42 13.00 -10.30 4.64
C LYS A 42 12.29 -11.46 5.35
N ASP A 43 10.96 -11.39 5.46
CA ASP A 43 10.07 -12.38 6.07
C ASP A 43 9.35 -13.24 5.01
N GLY A 44 9.99 -13.42 3.85
CA GLY A 44 9.52 -14.26 2.75
C GLY A 44 8.77 -13.51 1.66
N LEU A 45 8.33 -14.27 0.65
CA LEU A 45 7.55 -13.76 -0.48
C LEU A 45 6.17 -13.28 0.02
N THR A 46 5.69 -12.15 -0.51
CA THR A 46 4.30 -11.73 -0.29
C THR A 46 3.35 -12.54 -1.16
N LEU A 47 2.11 -12.68 -0.72
CA LEU A 47 1.05 -13.17 -1.59
C LEU A 47 0.82 -12.19 -2.76
N PRO A 48 0.23 -12.67 -3.87
CA PRO A 48 -0.23 -11.79 -4.94
C PRO A 48 -1.13 -10.67 -4.42
N ALA A 49 -1.02 -9.50 -5.02
CA ALA A 49 -1.75 -8.31 -4.64
C ALA A 49 -2.40 -7.66 -5.87
N HIS A 50 -3.34 -6.75 -5.64
CA HIS A 50 -3.73 -5.81 -6.69
C HIS A 50 -2.90 -4.54 -6.53
N ALA A 51 -2.31 -4.06 -7.62
CA ALA A 51 -1.61 -2.78 -7.67
C ALA A 51 -1.94 -2.05 -8.97
N ARG A 52 -2.27 -0.77 -8.88
CA ARG A 52 -2.49 0.11 -10.04
C ARG A 52 -2.09 1.54 -9.74
N VAL A 53 -1.62 2.26 -10.75
CA VAL A 53 -1.43 3.71 -10.67
C VAL A 53 -2.79 4.38 -10.66
N ILE A 54 -2.95 5.42 -9.84
CA ILE A 54 -4.14 6.26 -9.78
C ILE A 54 -3.72 7.74 -9.78
N SER A 55 -4.63 8.62 -10.14
CA SER A 55 -4.49 10.06 -9.86
C SER A 55 -4.60 10.32 -8.36
N GLU A 56 -4.08 11.45 -7.90
CA GLU A 56 -4.37 11.94 -6.54
C GLU A 56 -5.89 12.09 -6.38
N PRO A 57 -6.51 11.50 -5.33
CA PRO A 57 -7.95 11.62 -5.14
C PRO A 57 -8.37 13.04 -4.76
N ASP A 58 -9.46 13.56 -5.35
CA ASP A 58 -9.93 14.92 -5.08
C ASP A 58 -10.39 15.16 -3.63
N TRP A 59 -10.84 14.10 -2.95
CA TRP A 59 -11.26 14.15 -1.55
C TRP A 59 -10.09 14.08 -0.55
N LEU A 60 -8.85 13.99 -1.04
CA LEU A 60 -7.69 13.80 -0.20
C LEU A 60 -7.39 15.06 0.62
N TRP A 61 -7.39 14.91 1.95
CA TRP A 61 -7.04 16.01 2.85
C TRP A 61 -5.52 16.29 2.84
N SER A 62 -5.15 17.54 3.08
CA SER A 62 -3.75 17.94 3.32
C SER A 62 -3.18 17.22 4.55
N ARG A 63 -1.90 16.89 4.51
CA ARG A 63 -1.20 16.23 5.61
C ARG A 63 -0.41 17.24 6.44
N ASP A 64 -0.50 17.15 7.76
CA ASP A 64 0.34 17.88 8.71
C ASP A 64 1.10 16.90 9.65
N PRO A 65 2.44 16.92 9.70
CA PRO A 65 3.34 17.68 8.84
C PRO A 65 3.30 17.17 7.39
N PRO A 66 3.62 18.01 6.41
CA PRO A 66 3.62 17.62 5.00
C PRO A 66 4.57 16.46 4.74
N ILE A 67 4.34 15.75 3.62
CA ILE A 67 5.31 14.78 3.14
C ILE A 67 6.65 15.46 2.86
N ARG A 68 7.75 14.70 2.91
CA ARG A 68 9.05 15.22 2.46
C ARG A 68 8.97 15.51 0.97
N TYR A 69 8.85 16.79 0.63
CA TYR A 69 8.88 17.27 -0.75
C TYR A 69 10.33 17.44 -1.20
N ARG A 70 10.63 16.96 -2.41
CA ARG A 70 11.91 17.21 -3.09
C ARG A 70 11.58 17.80 -4.46
N ALA A 71 11.98 19.05 -4.70
CA ALA A 71 11.59 19.81 -5.89
C ALA A 71 11.88 19.09 -7.22
N ASN A 72 12.92 18.25 -7.25
CA ASN A 72 13.38 17.58 -8.47
C ASN A 72 12.92 16.12 -8.61
N LEU A 73 12.05 15.62 -7.72
CA LEU A 73 11.58 14.24 -7.78
C LEU A 73 10.05 14.19 -7.82
N PRO A 74 9.44 13.60 -8.87
CA PRO A 74 7.99 13.44 -8.93
C PRO A 74 7.50 12.48 -7.85
N THR A 75 6.25 12.64 -7.44
CA THR A 75 5.55 11.65 -6.62
C THR A 75 4.38 11.07 -7.39
N SER A 76 4.01 9.83 -7.08
CA SER A 76 2.90 9.15 -7.74
C SER A 76 2.00 8.48 -6.71
N TRP A 77 0.75 8.22 -7.10
CA TRP A 77 -0.22 7.52 -6.28
C TRP A 77 -0.47 6.10 -6.82
N LEU A 78 -0.52 5.15 -5.89
CA LEU A 78 -0.86 3.76 -6.14
C LEU A 78 -2.06 3.36 -5.29
N GLU A 79 -2.99 2.60 -5.87
CA GLU A 79 -3.92 1.78 -5.11
C GLU A 79 -3.32 0.38 -4.98
N ILE A 80 -3.18 -0.10 -3.73
CA ILE A 80 -2.66 -1.44 -3.42
C ILE A 80 -3.69 -2.19 -2.56
N LYS A 81 -4.08 -3.39 -2.98
CA LYS A 81 -4.95 -4.28 -2.20
C LYS A 81 -4.19 -5.54 -1.81
N ILE A 82 -4.11 -5.82 -0.51
CA ILE A 82 -3.48 -7.04 0.03
C ILE A 82 -4.47 -7.82 0.89
N CYS A 83 -4.42 -9.15 0.84
CA CYS A 83 -5.25 -10.04 1.66
C CYS A 83 -4.52 -10.58 2.90
N GLU A 84 -3.23 -10.29 3.05
CA GLU A 84 -2.44 -10.56 4.25
C GLU A 84 -2.17 -9.27 5.06
N GLY A 85 -1.31 -9.35 6.08
CA GLY A 85 -1.11 -8.28 7.04
C GLY A 85 0.24 -8.32 7.74
N LYS A 86 1.34 -8.56 7.01
CA LYS A 86 2.68 -8.54 7.59
C LYS A 86 3.05 -7.13 8.10
N ASN A 87 3.95 -7.03 9.08
CA ASN A 87 4.35 -5.74 9.67
C ASN A 87 4.81 -4.77 8.57
N ARG A 88 4.20 -3.58 8.48
CA ARG A 88 4.54 -2.53 7.49
C ARG A 88 4.60 -3.02 6.03
N GLN A 89 3.84 -4.07 5.69
CA GLN A 89 3.97 -4.78 4.41
C GLN A 89 3.94 -3.86 3.19
N VAL A 90 2.90 -3.02 3.04
CA VAL A 90 2.76 -2.11 1.88
C VAL A 90 3.98 -1.19 1.70
N ARG A 91 4.53 -0.67 2.82
CA ARG A 91 5.73 0.20 2.78
C ARG A 91 6.97 -0.58 2.34
N ARG A 92 7.10 -1.83 2.77
CA ARG A 92 8.21 -2.70 2.40
C ARG A 92 8.10 -3.15 0.95
N MET A 93 6.88 -3.47 0.48
CA MET A 93 6.63 -3.86 -0.90
C MET A 93 7.01 -2.75 -1.89
N THR A 94 6.52 -1.54 -1.64
CA THR A 94 6.80 -0.38 -2.52
C THR A 94 8.28 0.00 -2.49
N ALA A 95 8.95 -0.04 -1.33
CA ALA A 95 10.40 0.15 -1.27
C ALA A 95 11.20 -0.93 -2.02
N ALA A 96 10.75 -2.20 -1.98
CA ALA A 96 11.43 -3.30 -2.67
C ALA A 96 11.41 -3.17 -4.19
N VAL A 97 10.42 -2.48 -4.75
CA VAL A 97 10.33 -2.17 -6.20
C VAL A 97 10.89 -0.78 -6.54
N GLY A 98 11.65 -0.16 -5.62
CA GLY A 98 12.31 1.13 -5.85
C GLY A 98 11.40 2.37 -5.70
N LEU A 99 10.23 2.23 -5.08
CA LEU A 99 9.23 3.30 -4.91
C LEU A 99 8.91 3.55 -3.42
N PRO A 100 9.82 4.15 -2.62
CA PRO A 100 9.59 4.32 -1.18
C PRO A 100 8.29 5.07 -0.86
N THR A 101 7.51 4.54 0.10
CA THR A 101 6.24 5.17 0.52
C THR A 101 6.46 6.48 1.29
N LEU A 102 5.85 7.57 0.81
CA LEU A 102 5.76 8.88 1.48
C LEU A 102 4.51 8.99 2.36
N ARG A 103 3.35 8.57 1.84
CA ARG A 103 2.04 8.61 2.53
C ARG A 103 1.31 7.28 2.32
N LEU A 104 0.64 6.80 3.35
CA LEU A 104 -0.13 5.55 3.32
C LEU A 104 -1.47 5.79 3.99
N ILE A 105 -2.55 5.53 3.27
CA ILE A 105 -3.92 5.70 3.74
C ILE A 105 -4.65 4.39 3.49
N ARG A 106 -5.30 3.84 4.51
CA ARG A 106 -6.17 2.68 4.34
C ARG A 106 -7.60 3.17 4.12
N THR A 107 -8.18 2.86 2.98
CA THR A 107 -9.52 3.32 2.59
C THR A 107 -10.60 2.26 2.82
N GLN A 108 -10.23 0.99 2.87
CA GLN A 108 -11.18 -0.11 3.08
C GLN A 108 -10.57 -1.22 3.95
N ILE A 109 -11.41 -1.75 4.84
CA ILE A 109 -11.15 -2.97 5.62
C ILE A 109 -12.32 -3.90 5.32
N GLY A 110 -12.03 -5.06 4.73
CA GLY A 110 -13.04 -6.05 4.39
C GLY A 110 -13.30 -6.12 2.89
#